data_AF-A0A2G5T999-F1
#
_entry.id   AF-A0A2G5T999-F1
#
_cell.length_a   1.000
_cell.length_b   1.000
_cell.length_c   1.000
_cell.angle_alpha   90.00
_cell.angle_beta   90.00
_cell.angle_gamma   90.00
#
_symmetry.space_group_name_H-M   'P 1'
#
loop_
_entity.id
_entity.type
_entity.pdbx_description
1 polymer ?
#
loop_
_entity_poly.entity_id
_entity_poly.type
_entity_poly.pdbx_seq_one_letter_code
_entity_poly.pdbx_strand_id
1 'polypeptide(L)' 'MQDFVNTYCQKTCARCASSTTTASSASSSTCTSYNADSSSSCSAWATNGFCTNTFYTTAQRKSYCATTCKLC' A
#
# COMPACT_ATOMS: atom_id res chain seq x y z
N MET A 1 -31.81 0.06 -8.30
CA MET A 1 -31.81 -1.20 -7.52
C MET A 1 -30.45 -1.93 -7.54
N GLN A 2 -29.55 -1.63 -8.49
CA GLN A 2 -28.21 -2.22 -8.56
C GLN A 2 -27.20 -1.60 -7.58
N ASP A 3 -27.40 -0.36 -7.14
CA ASP A 3 -26.46 0.33 -6.23
C ASP A 3 -26.52 -0.24 -4.81
N PHE A 4 -27.71 -0.61 -4.35
CA PHE A 4 -27.93 -1.20 -3.02
C PHE A 4 -27.15 -2.51 -2.84
N VAL A 5 -27.15 -3.39 -3.84
CA VAL A 5 -26.40 -4.65 -3.77
C VAL A 5 -24.89 -4.45 -3.81
N ASN A 6 -24.40 -3.42 -4.50
CA ASN A 6 -22.98 -3.08 -4.51
C ASN A 6 -22.50 -2.44 -3.19
N THR A 7 -23.37 -1.73 -2.47
CA THR A 7 -23.03 -1.15 -1.17
C THR A 7 -23.16 -2.14 -0.02
N TYR A 8 -24.21 -2.98 -0.01
CA TYR A 8 -24.55 -3.78 1.18
C TYR A 8 -24.31 -5.29 1.03
N CYS A 9 -24.22 -5.82 -0.20
CA CYS A 9 -24.02 -7.26 -0.47
C CYS A 9 -22.61 -7.59 -1.01
N GLN A 10 -21.61 -6.77 -0.68
CA GLN A 10 -20.22 -6.93 -1.16
C GLN A 10 -19.62 -8.31 -0.86
N LYS A 11 -19.97 -8.90 0.28
CA LYS A 11 -19.51 -10.22 0.70
C LYS A 11 -20.16 -11.36 -0.08
N THR A 12 -21.47 -11.27 -0.37
CA THR A 12 -22.25 -12.32 -1.04
C THR A 12 -21.95 -12.40 -2.53
N CYS A 13 -21.58 -11.27 -3.15
CA CYS A 13 -21.15 -11.21 -4.55
C CYS A 13 -19.64 -11.45 -4.74
N ALA A 14 -18.89 -11.83 -3.69
CA ALA A 14 -17.43 -11.97 -3.70
C ALA A 14 -16.70 -10.72 -4.28
N ARG A 15 -17.27 -9.53 -4.08
CA ARG A 15 -16.73 -8.24 -4.50
C ARG A 15 -16.14 -7.48 -3.32
N CYS A 16 -15.59 -8.21 -2.35
CA CYS A 16 -14.83 -7.58 -1.29
C CYS A 16 -13.65 -6.84 -1.95
N ALA A 17 -13.62 -5.51 -1.83
CA ALA A 17 -12.41 -4.76 -2.06
C ALA A 17 -11.38 -5.31 -1.06
N SER A 18 -10.43 -6.09 -1.56
CA SER A 18 -9.32 -6.54 -0.73
C SER A 18 -8.64 -5.30 -0.16
N SER A 19 -8.55 -5.26 1.16
CA SER A 19 -7.84 -4.26 1.98
C SER A 19 -8.58 -2.98 2.33
N THR A 20 -9.58 -3.11 3.20
CA THR A 20 -9.75 -2.15 4.30
C THR A 20 -9.02 -2.69 5.54
N THR A 21 -7.68 -2.70 5.50
CA THR A 21 -6.91 -2.70 6.75
C THR A 21 -6.70 -1.25 7.13
N THR A 22 -7.47 -0.81 8.11
CA THR A 22 -7.26 0.40 8.89
C THR A 22 -5.83 0.41 9.45
N ALA A 23 -4.94 1.15 8.78
CA ALA A 23 -3.72 1.69 9.36
C ALA A 23 -3.67 3.17 8.96
N SER A 24 -3.61 4.00 9.97
CA SER A 24 -3.63 5.45 9.95
C SER A 24 -2.63 6.03 8.96
N SER A 25 -3.06 7.04 8.20
CA SER A 25 -2.22 8.07 7.59
C SER A 25 -0.93 7.58 6.90
N ALA A 26 -1.07 6.93 5.76
CA ALA A 26 -0.09 7.02 4.69
C ALA A 26 -0.89 7.19 3.41
N SER A 27 -0.67 8.33 2.75
CA SER A 27 -1.32 8.72 1.50
C SER A 27 -1.62 7.49 0.65
N SER A 28 -2.90 7.22 0.49
CA SER A 28 -3.46 6.31 -0.49
C SER A 28 -3.13 6.87 -1.88
N SER A 29 -1.86 6.78 -2.26
CA SER A 29 -1.44 7.04 -3.61
C SER A 29 -1.97 5.87 -4.43
N THR A 30 -2.94 6.19 -5.27
CA THR A 30 -3.69 5.37 -6.23
C THR A 30 -2.79 4.76 -7.33
N CYS A 31 -1.57 4.38 -6.99
CA CYS A 31 -0.62 3.84 -7.92
C CYS A 31 -0.80 2.33 -8.02
N THR A 32 -1.36 1.91 -9.13
CA THR A 32 -1.48 0.50 -9.53
C THR A 32 -0.12 -0.10 -9.92
N SER A 33 0.91 0.74 -10.12
CA SER A 33 2.25 0.34 -10.49
C SER A 33 3.27 0.98 -9.57
N TYR A 34 4.09 0.14 -8.93
CA TYR A 34 5.21 0.55 -8.11
C TYR A 34 6.51 0.29 -8.88
N ASN A 35 7.53 1.11 -8.65
CA ASN A 35 8.87 0.79 -9.12
C ASN A 35 9.34 -0.50 -8.44
N ALA A 36 10.17 -1.29 -9.13
CA ALA A 36 10.76 -2.48 -8.56
C ALA A 36 11.68 -2.09 -7.39
N ASP A 37 11.65 -2.90 -6.34
CA ASP A 37 12.58 -2.77 -5.23
C ASP A 37 14.03 -2.96 -5.73
N SER A 38 14.91 -2.03 -5.37
CA SER A 38 16.31 -2.04 -5.76
C SER A 38 17.15 -2.95 -4.84
N SER A 39 16.63 -3.31 -3.66
CA SER A 39 17.32 -4.12 -2.67
C SER A 39 16.45 -5.27 -2.17
N SER A 40 17.02 -6.47 -2.08
CA SER A 40 16.37 -7.63 -1.44
C SER A 40 16.18 -7.45 0.07
N SER A 41 16.93 -6.54 0.69
CA SER A 41 16.79 -6.17 2.11
C SER A 41 15.55 -5.32 2.42
N CYS A 42 14.78 -4.90 1.41
CA CYS A 42 13.59 -4.06 1.60
C CYS A 42 12.58 -4.67 2.58
N SER A 43 12.37 -5.99 2.53
CA SER A 43 11.48 -6.69 3.47
C SER A 43 11.94 -6.51 4.92
N ALA A 44 13.24 -6.69 5.19
CA ALA A 44 13.80 -6.51 6.53
C ALA A 44 13.72 -5.04 6.97
N TRP A 45 14.05 -4.10 6.09
CA TRP A 45 13.99 -2.67 6.38
C TRP A 45 12.56 -2.18 6.64
N ALA A 46 11.58 -2.68 5.89
CA ALA A 46 10.18 -2.37 6.13
C ALA A 46 9.71 -2.86 7.50
N THR A 47 10.11 -4.07 7.92
CA THR A 47 9.86 -4.56 9.28
C THR A 47 10.54 -3.70 10.35
N ASN A 48 11.72 -3.15 10.06
CA ASN A 48 12.43 -2.22 10.95
C ASN A 48 11.90 -0.77 10.89
N GLY A 49 10.84 -0.48 10.10
CA GLY A 49 10.22 0.84 10.04
C GLY A 49 10.82 1.79 9.00
N PHE A 50 11.58 1.30 8.02
CA PHE A 50 12.17 2.15 6.96
C PHE A 50 11.11 2.95 6.19
N CYS A 51 9.95 2.35 5.91
CA CYS A 51 8.87 2.99 5.14
C CYS A 51 8.20 4.15 5.88
N THR A 52 8.27 4.17 7.22
CA THR A 52 7.71 5.22 8.08
C THR A 52 8.79 6.17 8.60
N ASN A 53 10.08 5.80 8.47
CA ASN A 53 11.21 6.58 8.93
C ASN A 53 11.30 7.92 8.18
N THR A 54 11.20 9.03 8.92
CA THR A 54 11.24 10.40 8.40
C THR A 54 12.66 10.91 8.13
N PHE A 55 13.71 10.24 8.63
CA PHE A 55 15.09 10.55 8.27
C PHE A 55 15.37 10.28 6.78
N TYR A 56 14.70 9.28 6.21
CA TYR A 56 14.77 9.00 4.78
C TYR A 56 13.65 9.73 4.06
N THR A 57 14.01 10.48 3.04
CA THR A 57 13.02 11.17 2.20
C THR A 57 12.12 10.16 1.49
N THR A 58 10.89 10.55 1.15
CA THR A 58 9.99 9.74 0.32
C THR A 58 10.65 9.31 -0.99
N ALA A 59 11.45 10.19 -1.62
CA ALA A 59 12.20 9.88 -2.83
C ALA A 59 13.25 8.79 -2.62
N GLN A 60 14.00 8.82 -1.52
CA GLN A 60 14.95 7.75 -1.17
C GLN A 60 14.20 6.44 -0.92
N ARG A 61 13.16 6.45 -0.09
CA ARG A 61 12.39 5.24 0.22
C ARG A 61 11.76 4.63 -1.04
N LYS A 62 11.31 5.46 -1.98
CA LYS A 62 10.82 5.02 -3.30
C LYS A 62 11.94 4.45 -4.18
N SER A 63 13.13 5.04 -4.17
CA SER A 63 14.27 4.54 -4.96
C SER A 63 14.77 3.17 -4.47
N TYR A 64 14.78 2.97 -3.15
CA TYR A 64 15.23 1.69 -2.56
C TYR A 64 14.12 0.64 -2.57
N CYS A 65 12.95 0.98 -2.04
CA CYS A 65 11.91 0.03 -1.66
C CYS A 65 10.50 0.54 -2.02
N ALA A 66 10.29 0.99 -3.28
CA ALA A 66 9.00 1.48 -3.74
C ALA A 66 7.87 0.44 -3.60
N THR A 67 8.12 -0.80 -4.00
CA THR A 67 7.09 -1.85 -3.98
C THR A 67 6.79 -2.26 -2.54
N THR A 68 7.84 -2.45 -1.74
CA THR A 68 7.71 -2.85 -0.35
C THR A 68 7.05 -1.77 0.51
N CYS A 69 7.43 -0.50 0.35
CA CYS A 69 6.85 0.62 1.09
C CYS A 69 5.53 1.12 0.48
N LYS A 70 5.06 0.52 -0.62
CA LYS A 70 3.91 0.98 -1.41
C LYS A 70 3.99 2.47 -1.76
N LEU A 71 5.18 2.92 -2.12
CA LEU A 71 5.46 4.29 -2.54
C LEU A 71 5.48 4.36 -4.06
N CYS A 72 4.55 5.13 -4.59
CA CYS A 72 4.76 5.89 -5.81
C CYS A 72 4.94 7.37 -5.45
#